data_AF-A0A0F8VZ29-F1
#
_entry.id   AF-A0A0F8VZ29-F1
#
_cell.length_a   1.000
_cell.length_b   1.000
_cell.length_c   1.000
_cell.angle_alpha   90.00
_cell.angle_beta   90.00
_cell.angle_gamma   90.00
#
_symmetry.space_group_name_H-M   'P 1'
#
loop_
_entity.id
_entity.type
_entity.pdbx_description
1 polymer ?
#
loop_
_entity_poly.entity_id
_entity_poly.type
_entity_poly.pdbx_seq_one_letter_code
_entity_poly.pdbx_strand_id
1 'polypeptide(L)'
;MELLYLILAMLVGSGAHILKKVVQRRKTDETFSLKDFLTKYPYKTALAVLAGVGGFLGLQAAGELTMASAFMTGYIANSLGGAAENNVG
;
A
#
# COMPACT_ATOMS: atom_id res chain seq x y z
N MET A 1 10.67 -12.87 -16.51
CA MET A 1 10.28 -11.45 -16.69
C MET A 1 8.88 -11.16 -16.16
N GLU A 2 7.91 -12.07 -16.32
CA GLU A 2 6.54 -11.88 -15.82
C GLU A 2 6.45 -11.61 -14.31
N LEU A 3 7.16 -12.37 -13.48
CA LEU A 3 7.16 -12.15 -12.02
C LEU A 3 7.64 -10.74 -11.63
N LEU A 4 8.61 -10.18 -12.35
CA LEU A 4 9.09 -8.82 -12.10
C LEU A 4 7.97 -7.80 -12.36
N TYR A 5 7.22 -7.94 -13.45
CA TYR A 5 6.07 -7.06 -13.73
C TYR A 5 4.99 -7.21 -12.66
N LEU A 6 4.71 -8.43 -12.20
CA LEU A 6 3.80 -8.72 -11.10
C LEU A 6 4.20 -7.99 -9.81
N ILE A 7 5.46 -8.09 -9.42
CA ILE A 7 6.01 -7.38 -8.25
C ILE A 7 5.90 -5.87 -8.44
N LEU A 8 6.27 -5.36 -9.62
CA LEU A 8 6.20 -3.94 -9.91
C LEU A 8 4.77 -3.40 -9.80
N ALA A 9 3.75 -4.10 -10.30
CA ALA A 9 2.39 -3.59 -10.13
C ALA A 9 1.90 -3.65 -8.68
N MET A 10 2.31 -4.65 -7.89
CA MET A 10 2.03 -4.64 -6.45
C MET A 10 2.64 -3.38 -5.79
N LEU A 11 3.90 -3.08 -6.09
CA LEU A 11 4.58 -1.87 -5.59
C LEU A 11 3.87 -0.59 -6.05
N VAL A 12 3.46 -0.52 -7.32
CA VAL A 12 2.70 0.61 -7.87
C VAL A 12 1.35 0.76 -7.18
N GLY A 13 0.63 -0.34 -6.91
CA GLY A 13 -0.62 -0.32 -6.17
C GLY A 13 -0.46 0.22 -4.74
N SER A 14 0.57 -0.26 -4.02
CA SER A 14 0.94 0.27 -2.71
C SER A 14 1.29 1.76 -2.76
N GLY A 15 2.12 2.16 -3.73
CA GLY A 15 2.49 3.56 -3.95
C GLY A 15 1.28 4.46 -4.25
N ALA A 16 0.36 4.01 -5.09
CA ALA A 16 -0.87 4.73 -5.41
C ALA A 16 -1.74 4.94 -4.16
N HIS A 17 -1.83 3.94 -3.27
CA HIS A 17 -2.56 4.10 -2.01
C HIS A 17 -1.86 5.08 -1.07
N ILE A 18 -0.54 5.01 -0.94
CA ILE A 18 0.23 5.94 -0.11
C ILE A 18 0.03 7.38 -0.61
N LEU A 19 0.15 7.62 -1.92
CA LEU A 19 -0.09 8.93 -2.52
C LEU A 19 -1.51 9.43 -2.25
N LYS A 20 -2.52 8.56 -2.39
CA LYS A 20 -3.91 8.89 -2.03
C LYS A 20 -4.02 9.36 -0.58
N LYS A 21 -3.39 8.66 0.37
CA LYS A 21 -3.41 9.03 1.80
C LYS A 21 -2.69 10.36 2.07
N VAL A 22 -1.56 10.61 1.42
CA VAL A 22 -0.85 11.91 1.52
C VAL A 22 -1.74 13.04 1.00
N VAL A 23 -2.36 12.88 -0.18
CA VAL A 23 -3.28 13.88 -0.74
C VAL A 23 -4.49 14.10 0.17
N GLN A 24 -5.05 13.04 0.77
CA GLN A 24 -6.13 13.16 1.73
C GLN A 24 -5.71 13.93 2.99
N ARG A 25 -4.54 13.63 3.55
CA ARG A 25 -4.04 14.31 4.75
C ARG A 25 -3.69 15.78 4.48
N ARG A 26 -3.20 16.08 3.28
CA ARG A 26 -2.94 17.46 2.81
C ARG A 26 -4.16 18.36 2.81
N LYS A 27 -5.39 17.81 2.76
CA LYS A 27 -6.63 18.59 2.91
C LYS A 27 -6.79 19.18 4.32
N THR A 28 -6.12 18.62 5.32
CA THR A 28 -6.15 19.08 6.72
C THR A 28 -4.83 19.67 7.20
N ASP A 29 -3.73 19.29 6.56
CA ASP A 29 -2.37 19.75 6.88
C ASP A 29 -1.57 19.82 5.57
N GLU A 30 -1.56 20.99 4.93
CA GLU A 30 -0.93 21.20 3.61
C GLU A 30 0.58 20.88 3.61
N THR A 31 1.23 20.91 4.78
CA THR A 31 2.66 20.61 4.91
C THR A 31 2.96 19.11 4.94
N PHE A 32 1.94 18.27 5.14
CA PHE A 32 2.11 16.83 5.23
C PHE A 32 2.71 16.25 3.94
N SER A 33 3.80 15.50 4.07
CA SER A 33 4.54 14.94 2.94
C SER A 33 4.56 13.41 2.94
N LEU A 34 5.06 12.82 1.85
CA LEU A 34 5.34 11.39 1.78
C LEU A 34 6.33 10.94 2.87
N LYS A 35 7.33 11.77 3.17
CA LYS A 35 8.30 11.51 4.24
C LYS A 35 7.61 11.44 5.60
N ASP A 36 6.65 12.34 5.87
CA ASP A 36 5.87 12.32 7.10
C ASP A 36 5.04 11.04 7.22
N PHE A 37 4.45 10.58 6.12
CA PHE A 37 3.70 9.32 6.10
C PHE A 37 4.57 8.13 6.51
N LEU A 38 5.75 8.00 5.92
CA LEU A 38 6.65 6.87 6.15
C LEU A 38 7.31 6.90 7.53
N THR A 39 7.54 8.09 8.09
CA THR A 39 8.24 8.25 9.38
C THR A 39 7.29 8.30 10.58
N LYS A 40 6.06 8.82 10.42
CA LYS A 40 5.06 8.88 11.50
C LYS A 40 4.34 7.55 11.72
N TYR A 41 4.33 6.66 10.73
CA TYR A 41 3.58 5.39 10.79
C TYR A 41 4.42 4.14 10.43
N PRO A 42 5.66 3.97 10.95
CA PRO A 42 6.58 2.94 10.48
C PRO A 42 6.05 1.52 10.70
N TYR A 43 5.44 1.25 11.87
CA TYR A 43 4.84 -0.06 12.18
C TYR A 43 3.69 -0.40 11.22
N LYS A 44 2.83 0.56 10.93
CA LYS A 44 1.68 0.38 10.02
C LYS A 44 2.15 0.17 8.58
N THR A 45 3.19 0.88 8.15
CA THR A 45 3.82 0.66 6.85
C THR A 45 4.42 -0.74 6.74
N ALA A 46 5.13 -1.21 7.78
CA ALA A 46 5.67 -2.56 7.81
C ALA A 46 4.57 -3.63 7.73
N LEU A 47 3.48 -3.46 8.49
CA LEU A 47 2.34 -4.37 8.45
C LEU A 47 1.66 -4.40 7.08
N ALA A 48 1.51 -3.24 6.43
CA ALA A 48 0.98 -3.15 5.07
C ALA A 48 1.86 -3.87 4.05
N VAL A 49 3.19 -3.77 4.18
CA VAL A 49 4.13 -4.52 3.31
C VAL A 49 3.99 -6.02 3.53
N LEU A 50 3.96 -6.48 4.78
CA LEU A 50 3.77 -7.91 5.09
C LEU A 50 2.43 -8.44 4.58
N ALA A 51 1.35 -7.69 4.75
CA ALA A 51 0.04 -8.05 4.22
C ALA A 51 0.03 -8.10 2.69
N GLY A 52 0.71 -7.15 2.02
CA GLY A 52 0.84 -7.12 0.56
C GLY A 52 1.61 -8.33 0.03
N VAL A 53 2.74 -8.65 0.67
CA VAL A 53 3.53 -9.85 0.34
C VAL A 53 2.71 -11.12 0.59
N GLY A 54 2.03 -11.22 1.72
CA GLY A 54 1.18 -12.37 2.05
C GLY A 54 0.06 -12.57 1.03
N GLY A 55 -0.65 -11.49 0.66
CA GLY A 55 -1.69 -11.54 -0.37
C GLY A 55 -1.14 -11.91 -1.75
N PHE A 56 0.04 -11.42 -2.11
CA PHE A 56 0.69 -11.74 -3.38
C PHE A 56 1.07 -13.21 -3.46
N LEU A 57 1.69 -13.75 -2.41
CA LEU A 57 2.05 -15.16 -2.33
C LEU A 57 0.81 -16.06 -2.27
N GLY A 58 -0.25 -15.64 -1.58
CA GLY A 58 -1.52 -16.35 -1.56
C GLY A 58 -2.16 -16.46 -2.94
N LEU A 59 -2.21 -15.36 -3.69
CA LEU A 59 -2.69 -15.35 -5.07
C LEU A 59 -1.81 -16.20 -6.00
N GLN A 60 -0.49 -16.18 -5.79
CA GLN A 60 0.43 -17.02 -6.54
C GLN A 60 0.16 -18.51 -6.31
N ALA A 61 0.01 -18.92 -5.04
CA ALA A 61 -0.28 -20.29 -4.66
C ALA A 61 -1.66 -20.76 -5.16
N ALA A 62 -2.62 -19.85 -5.25
CA ALA A 62 -3.96 -20.13 -5.80
C ALA A 62 -4.00 -20.20 -7.33
N GLY A 63 -2.94 -19.78 -8.04
CA GLY A 63 -2.95 -19.68 -9.51
C GLY A 63 -3.70 -18.45 -10.04
N GLU A 64 -4.07 -17.51 -9.17
CA GLU A 64 -4.90 -16.33 -9.47
C GLU A 64 -4.08 -15.04 -9.62
N LEU A 65 -2.75 -15.16 -9.62
CA LEU A 65 -1.85 -14.00 -9.69
C LEU A 65 -1.79 -13.41 -11.10
N THR A 66 -2.70 -12.47 -11.35
CA THR A 66 -2.73 -11.61 -12.55
C THR A 66 -2.18 -10.23 -12.26
N MET A 67 -1.94 -9.42 -13.32
CA MET A 67 -1.49 -8.05 -13.13
C MET A 67 -2.45 -7.18 -12.32
N ALA A 68 -3.74 -7.31 -12.59
CA ALA A 68 -4.78 -6.61 -11.85
C ALA A 68 -4.79 -7.04 -10.38
N SER A 69 -4.71 -8.34 -10.10
CA SER A 69 -4.72 -8.86 -8.73
C SER A 69 -3.48 -8.42 -7.94
N ALA A 70 -2.29 -8.37 -8.56
CA ALA A 70 -1.07 -7.92 -7.92
C ALA A 70 -1.15 -6.43 -7.54
N PHE A 71 -1.60 -5.59 -8.48
CA PHE A 71 -1.86 -4.17 -8.21
C PHE A 71 -2.87 -3.97 -7.07
N MET A 72 -4.00 -4.67 -7.14
CA MET A 72 -5.07 -4.53 -6.14
C MET A 72 -4.63 -5.01 -4.75
N THR A 73 -3.87 -6.10 -4.67
CA THR A 73 -3.28 -6.56 -3.41
C THR A 73 -2.38 -5.49 -2.79
N GLY A 74 -1.49 -4.90 -3.58
CA GLY A 74 -0.64 -3.81 -3.12
C GLY A 74 -1.43 -2.59 -2.65
N TYR A 75 -2.47 -2.22 -3.38
CA TYR A 75 -3.36 -1.09 -3.05
C TYR A 75 -4.17 -1.35 -1.77
N ILE A 76 -4.71 -2.56 -1.58
CA ILE A 76 -5.59 -2.90 -0.45
C ILE A 76 -4.78 -3.16 0.82
N ALA A 77 -3.61 -3.78 0.73
CA ALA A 77 -2.78 -4.08 1.90
C ALA A 77 -2.43 -2.83 2.71
N ASN A 78 -2.18 -1.70 2.02
CA ASN A 78 -1.95 -0.42 2.67
C ASN A 78 -3.23 0.20 3.30
N SER A 79 -4.41 -0.22 2.86
CA SER A 79 -5.69 0.13 3.49
C SER A 79 -5.92 -0.62 4.80
N LEU A 80 -5.53 -1.90 4.87
CA LEU A 80 -5.64 -2.71 6.10
C LEU A 80 -4.69 -2.23 7.21
N GLY A 81 -3.54 -1.64 6.84
CA GLY A 81 -2.57 -1.08 7.78
C GLY A 81 -2.96 0.28 8.38
N GLY A 82 -3.98 0.97 7.86
CA GLY A 82 -4.54 2.19 8.45
C GLY A 82 -3.54 3.34 8.70
N ALA A 83 -2.43 3.41 7.95
CA ALA A 83 -1.47 4.51 8.07
C ALA A 83 -2.15 5.80 7.56
N ALA A 84 -2.25 6.80 8.43
CA ALA A 84 -3.01 8.04 8.23
C ALA A 84 -4.54 7.91 8.12
N GLU A 85 -5.16 6.85 8.65
CA GLU A 85 -6.61 6.91 8.91
C GLU A 85 -6.91 7.93 10.01
N ASN A 86 -8.02 8.66 9.80
CA ASN A 86 -8.44 9.81 10.58
C ASN A 86 -8.40 9.53 12.08
N ASN A 87 -7.36 9.97 12.77
CA ASN A 87 -7.50 10.40 14.15
C ASN A 87 -8.18 11.77 14.09
N VAL A 88 -9.51 11.78 13.91
CA VAL A 88 -10.33 12.85 14.48
C VAL A 88 -10.37 12.53 15.98
N GLY A 89 -9.40 13.07 16.69
CA GLY A 89 -9.40 13.24 18.13
C GLY A 89 -9.12 14.71 18.38
#